data_AF-A0A938H1Y0-F1
#
_entry.id   AF-A0A938H1Y0-F1
#
_cell.length_a   1.000
_cell.length_b   1.000
_cell.length_c   1.000
_cell.angle_alpha   90.00
_cell.angle_beta   90.00
_cell.angle_gamma   90.00
#
_symmetry.space_group_name_H-M   'P 1'
#
loop_
_entity.id
_entity.type
_entity.pdbx_description
1 polymer ?
#
loop_
_entity_poly.entity_id
_entity_poly.type
_entity_poly.pdbx_seq_one_letter_code
_entity_poly.pdbx_strand_id
1 'polypeptide(L)'
;MIRLVAPWMALLACGIVFATEPDSPAEPVVPVPPPTVPEEVVDPEVPPSGGSSEQAPRSADEVVEATETEAVPADPQGVPTDAADAAPPEEPSDASAAPQAHPRDDGTRVAVLGYHDFSETLPETEMRLRTSKFRKQMETIRLLGLTVVSMEDFSSWKRGEKDIPKKSVVLTFDDGWKSVYTDAVPVLREFGYPYTIYLYRNYVDGGGKAMTSEMIRELVRDGVAIGSHSTSHPYPATVRKQQAQGPEVYDAFLRKEMADSKAFLESRFGVTVATYAYPGGFSTPEMPLLGRELGYHHFFTVLPGKITRATPDDALPRYVILGTHDSIFENATTFRDSDEDAPPMPAGAIAGMIQTLPHAVSPEPGALVNDRRPEIRIDVSKVSDLDPATLVMHVSGFGEVPATFDRVSGTFAWKVNRQLRHPTCQVSVSWRNASGVAAAPLRWAFRIDRDAAYLAD
;
A
#
# COMPACT_ATOMS: atom_id res chain seq x y z
N MET A 1 2.05 86.26 -19.95
CA MET A 1 2.79 86.79 -18.78
C MET A 1 3.05 85.58 -17.87
N ILE A 2 4.16 84.84 -17.92
CA ILE A 2 5.59 85.18 -17.82
C ILE A 2 5.97 85.82 -16.47
N ARG A 3 6.45 84.97 -15.56
CA ARG A 3 7.48 85.08 -14.50
C ARG A 3 7.61 83.64 -13.95
N LEU A 4 8.68 82.86 -14.08
CA LEU A 4 10.10 83.04 -13.66
C LEU A 4 10.18 83.61 -12.23
N VAL A 5 10.87 82.99 -11.26
CA VAL A 5 12.22 82.38 -11.32
C VAL A 5 12.31 81.07 -10.51
N ALA A 6 13.32 80.23 -10.78
CA ALA A 6 13.65 79.00 -10.05
C ALA A 6 14.76 79.21 -8.99
N PRO A 7 15.69 78.25 -8.75
CA PRO A 7 15.68 77.24 -7.68
C PRO A 7 16.75 77.53 -6.60
N TRP A 8 17.04 76.60 -5.68
CA TRP A 8 18.37 76.44 -5.06
C TRP A 8 18.64 74.96 -4.71
N MET A 9 19.90 74.54 -4.78
CA MET A 9 20.37 73.17 -4.53
C MET A 9 21.00 73.04 -3.14
N ALA A 10 20.95 71.84 -2.55
CA ALA A 10 22.02 71.32 -1.71
C ALA A 10 21.97 69.79 -1.66
N LEU A 11 23.00 69.13 -2.20
CA LEU A 11 23.31 67.72 -1.91
C LEU A 11 24.12 67.66 -0.61
N LEU A 12 23.91 66.60 0.18
CA LEU A 12 24.94 66.11 1.09
C LEU A 12 24.88 64.58 1.10
N ALA A 13 25.89 63.97 0.51
CA ALA A 13 26.14 62.54 0.60
C ALA A 13 26.95 62.26 1.87
N CYS A 14 26.63 61.16 2.55
CA CYS A 14 27.55 60.54 3.49
C CYS A 14 27.42 59.03 3.33
N GLY A 15 28.50 58.38 2.88
CA GLY A 15 28.58 56.92 2.82
C GLY A 15 29.36 56.39 4.03
N ILE A 16 29.09 55.13 4.38
CA ILE A 16 29.91 54.20 5.18
C ILE A 16 29.29 52.83 4.84
N VAL A 17 29.93 52.07 3.95
CA VAL A 17 30.92 51.00 4.25
C VAL A 17 30.27 49.80 4.94
N PHE A 18 30.31 48.67 4.24
CA PHE A 18 29.99 47.35 4.78
C PHE A 18 30.93 47.00 5.94
N ALA A 19 30.36 46.63 7.09
CA ALA A 19 31.07 45.90 8.13
C ALA A 19 30.52 44.46 8.15
N THR A 20 31.39 43.50 7.86
CA THR A 20 31.13 42.08 8.09
C THR A 20 31.22 41.79 9.59
N GLU A 21 30.13 41.38 10.23
CA GLU A 21 30.20 40.84 11.59
C GLU A 21 30.78 39.41 11.57
N PRO A 22 31.61 39.04 12.56
CA PRO A 22 32.34 37.77 12.56
C PRO A 22 31.49 36.57 13.01
N ASP A 23 31.90 35.38 12.58
CA ASP A 23 31.36 34.09 13.05
C ASP A 23 31.26 34.03 14.57
N SER A 24 30.06 33.77 15.08
CA SER A 24 29.89 33.31 16.46
C SER A 24 30.31 31.82 16.54
N PRO A 25 31.20 31.44 17.48
CA PRO A 25 31.62 30.07 17.62
C PRO A 25 30.44 29.19 18.06
N ALA A 26 30.28 28.03 17.40
CA ALA A 26 29.24 27.07 17.74
C ALA A 26 29.45 26.54 19.17
N GLU A 27 28.40 26.61 20.00
CA GLU A 27 28.40 25.99 21.32
C GLU A 27 28.50 24.46 21.20
N PRO A 28 29.22 23.78 22.10
CA PRO A 28 29.32 22.32 22.07
C PRO A 28 27.98 21.69 22.42
N VAL A 29 27.47 20.84 21.52
CA VAL A 29 26.24 20.06 21.75
C VAL A 29 26.48 19.07 22.88
N VAL A 30 25.98 19.39 24.07
CA VAL A 30 25.94 18.47 25.22
C VAL A 30 24.89 17.37 24.92
N PRO A 31 25.23 16.08 25.03
CA PRO A 31 24.28 15.01 24.75
C PRO A 31 23.15 15.00 25.79
N VAL A 32 21.91 15.05 25.31
CA VAL A 32 20.72 14.87 26.15
C VAL A 32 20.67 13.41 26.63
N PRO A 33 20.64 13.13 27.95
CA PRO A 33 20.51 11.77 28.44
C PRO A 33 19.12 11.19 28.08
N PRO A 34 18.99 9.86 27.89
CA PRO A 34 17.70 9.24 27.61
C PRO A 34 16.70 9.46 28.77
N PRO A 35 15.38 9.45 28.52
CA PRO A 35 14.39 9.59 29.57
C PRO A 35 14.52 8.43 30.56
N THR A 36 14.73 8.77 31.83
CA THR A 36 14.69 7.83 32.96
C THR A 36 13.30 7.20 33.05
N VAL A 37 13.26 5.87 33.03
CA VAL A 37 12.06 5.11 33.41
C VAL A 37 11.75 5.44 34.88
N PRO A 38 10.51 5.79 35.25
CA PRO A 38 10.16 5.94 36.66
C PRO A 38 10.30 4.60 37.37
N GLU A 39 10.92 4.61 38.55
CA GLU A 39 11.13 3.42 39.36
C GLU A 39 9.81 2.73 39.73
N GLU A 40 9.87 1.40 39.80
CA GLU A 40 8.79 0.52 40.22
C GLU A 40 8.46 0.81 41.69
N VAL A 41 7.28 1.40 41.94
CA VAL A 41 6.79 1.60 43.32
C VAL A 41 6.35 0.26 43.87
N VAL A 42 7.25 -0.38 44.62
CA VAL A 42 6.98 -1.55 45.43
C VAL A 42 6.16 -1.12 46.65
N ASP A 43 4.86 -1.40 46.64
CA ASP A 43 4.04 -1.34 47.85
C ASP A 43 4.35 -2.57 48.75
N PRO A 44 4.49 -2.39 50.08
CA PRO A 44 4.99 -3.44 50.97
C PRO A 44 3.93 -4.48 51.35
N GLU A 45 4.38 -5.74 51.53
CA GLU A 45 3.59 -6.79 52.18
C GLU A 45 3.12 -6.37 53.59
N VAL A 46 1.87 -6.70 53.91
CA VAL A 46 1.33 -6.69 55.28
C VAL A 46 0.90 -8.11 55.64
N PRO A 47 1.36 -8.68 56.77
CA PRO A 47 1.25 -10.11 57.06
C PRO A 47 -0.15 -10.55 57.54
N PRO A 48 -0.47 -11.85 57.46
CA PRO A 48 -1.75 -12.38 57.92
C PRO A 48 -1.82 -12.47 59.46
N SER A 49 -2.98 -12.16 60.03
CA SER A 49 -3.35 -12.46 61.42
C SER A 49 -4.50 -13.47 61.47
N GLY A 50 -4.55 -14.28 62.54
CA GLY A 50 -5.38 -15.49 62.61
C GLY A 50 -6.89 -15.27 62.80
N GLY A 51 -7.70 -16.31 62.96
CA GLY A 51 -7.38 -17.74 63.05
C GLY A 51 -8.57 -18.53 63.60
N SER A 52 -8.36 -19.82 63.88
CA SER A 52 -9.32 -20.78 64.48
C SER A 52 -10.59 -21.12 63.67
N SER A 53 -11.25 -22.27 63.86
CA SER A 53 -10.84 -23.67 64.10
C SER A 53 -12.11 -24.47 64.46
N GLU A 54 -12.46 -25.53 63.72
CA GLU A 54 -13.20 -26.69 64.28
C GLU A 54 -13.09 -27.86 63.27
N GLN A 55 -12.20 -28.83 63.53
CA GLN A 55 -12.52 -30.20 63.95
C GLN A 55 -13.31 -31.07 62.94
N ALA A 56 -12.58 -31.99 62.29
CA ALA A 56 -13.13 -33.28 61.85
C ALA A 56 -13.32 -34.22 63.07
N PRO A 57 -13.96 -35.40 62.93
CA PRO A 57 -13.14 -36.58 62.58
C PRO A 57 -13.85 -37.78 61.87
N ARG A 58 -13.01 -38.68 61.33
CA ARG A 58 -13.15 -40.17 61.24
C ARG A 58 -14.19 -40.75 60.24
N SER A 59 -13.78 -41.44 59.16
CA SER A 59 -13.17 -42.80 59.02
C SER A 59 -14.23 -43.93 58.97
N ALA A 60 -14.07 -45.09 58.30
CA ALA A 60 -12.93 -45.72 57.62
C ALA A 60 -13.42 -46.80 56.60
N ASP A 61 -12.50 -47.32 55.76
CA ASP A 61 -12.39 -48.71 55.22
C ASP A 61 -13.58 -49.33 54.40
N GLU A 62 -13.41 -50.32 53.49
CA GLU A 62 -12.22 -51.11 53.09
C GLU A 62 -12.27 -51.59 51.61
N VAL A 63 -11.15 -52.19 51.19
CA VAL A 63 -10.68 -52.70 49.89
C VAL A 63 -11.32 -54.02 49.42
N VAL A 64 -11.42 -54.20 48.08
CA VAL A 64 -11.07 -55.42 47.30
C VAL A 64 -10.98 -55.00 45.83
N GLU A 65 -9.80 -54.76 45.26
CA GLU A 65 -8.75 -55.69 44.77
C GLU A 65 -9.07 -56.36 43.42
N ALA A 66 -8.05 -56.42 42.56
CA ALA A 66 -8.17 -56.58 41.11
C ALA A 66 -7.93 -58.02 40.62
N THR A 67 -8.13 -58.26 39.33
CA THR A 67 -7.17 -59.09 38.56
C THR A 67 -7.25 -58.81 37.06
N GLU A 68 -6.10 -58.92 36.43
CA GLU A 68 -5.79 -58.64 35.02
C GLU A 68 -5.12 -59.90 34.44
N THR A 69 -5.48 -60.31 33.21
CA THR A 69 -4.75 -61.30 32.38
C THR A 69 -5.44 -61.32 31.00
N GLU A 70 -4.85 -60.89 29.88
CA GLU A 70 -3.66 -61.36 29.14
C GLU A 70 -4.07 -62.20 27.91
N ALA A 71 -3.31 -62.09 26.83
CA ALA A 71 -3.57 -62.70 25.52
C ALA A 71 -2.30 -63.40 24.97
N VAL A 72 -2.31 -63.85 23.69
CA VAL A 72 -1.13 -64.36 22.90
C VAL A 72 -0.81 -65.87 23.16
N PRO A 73 -0.22 -66.71 22.24
CA PRO A 73 -0.15 -66.77 20.75
C PRO A 73 -0.44 -68.18 20.09
N ALA A 74 -0.36 -68.25 18.74
CA ALA A 74 0.23 -69.34 17.90
C ALA A 74 -0.44 -70.75 17.71
N ASP A 75 -0.13 -71.55 16.67
CA ASP A 75 0.30 -71.25 15.26
C ASP A 75 0.00 -72.40 14.22
N PRO A 76 0.92 -73.24 13.65
CA PRO A 76 0.87 -73.55 12.20
C PRO A 76 0.64 -75.02 11.75
N GLN A 77 0.34 -75.21 10.45
CA GLN A 77 1.01 -76.14 9.48
C GLN A 77 0.24 -76.27 8.13
N GLY A 78 0.92 -76.21 6.97
CA GLY A 78 0.41 -76.75 5.69
C GLY A 78 0.61 -75.89 4.42
N VAL A 79 1.74 -76.05 3.72
CA VAL A 79 1.99 -75.53 2.35
C VAL A 79 1.86 -76.71 1.36
N PRO A 80 1.47 -76.48 0.09
CA PRO A 80 2.51 -76.56 -0.95
C PRO A 80 2.43 -75.44 -2.00
N THR A 81 3.58 -75.25 -2.66
CA THR A 81 3.90 -74.27 -3.69
C THR A 81 3.29 -74.60 -5.05
N ASP A 82 2.95 -73.56 -5.84
CA ASP A 82 3.48 -73.47 -7.20
C ASP A 82 3.64 -71.99 -7.62
N ALA A 83 4.53 -71.71 -8.57
CA ALA A 83 4.88 -70.37 -9.02
C ALA A 83 4.72 -70.22 -10.54
N ALA A 84 3.88 -69.28 -10.97
CA ALA A 84 3.77 -68.90 -12.38
C ALA A 84 3.40 -67.40 -12.52
N ASP A 85 4.45 -66.62 -12.78
CA ASP A 85 4.50 -65.42 -13.63
C ASP A 85 3.18 -64.68 -13.96
N ALA A 86 2.98 -63.50 -13.38
CA ALA A 86 2.02 -62.50 -13.81
C ALA A 86 2.58 -61.09 -13.57
N ALA A 87 2.52 -60.24 -14.60
CA ALA A 87 3.09 -58.88 -14.60
C ALA A 87 2.44 -57.97 -13.54
N PRO A 88 3.16 -56.96 -13.02
CA PRO A 88 2.61 -56.01 -12.05
C PRO A 88 1.47 -55.18 -12.65
N PRO A 89 0.44 -54.80 -11.87
CA PRO A 89 -0.64 -53.94 -12.34
C PRO A 89 -0.10 -52.54 -12.67
N GLU A 90 -0.60 -51.94 -13.76
CA GLU A 90 -0.30 -50.54 -14.11
C GLU A 90 -0.82 -49.59 -13.01
N GLU A 91 0.02 -48.65 -12.59
CA GLU A 91 -0.38 -47.57 -11.68
C GLU A 91 -1.44 -46.68 -12.36
N PRO A 92 -2.44 -46.17 -11.62
CA PRO A 92 -3.45 -45.29 -12.20
C PRO A 92 -2.80 -43.97 -12.67
N SER A 93 -2.63 -43.86 -13.99
CA SER A 93 -2.15 -42.68 -14.70
C SER A 93 -2.81 -41.39 -14.22
N ASP A 94 -1.98 -40.35 -14.04
CA ASP A 94 -2.34 -38.98 -13.69
C ASP A 94 -3.70 -38.55 -14.26
N ALA A 95 -4.66 -38.34 -13.36
CA ALA A 95 -5.87 -37.59 -13.68
C ALA A 95 -5.49 -36.12 -13.91
N SER A 96 -5.07 -35.83 -15.14
CA SER A 96 -4.64 -34.50 -15.61
C SER A 96 -5.57 -33.41 -15.06
N ALA A 97 -5.03 -32.62 -14.13
CA ALA A 97 -5.73 -31.46 -13.61
C ALA A 97 -6.03 -30.52 -14.78
N ALA A 98 -7.31 -30.38 -15.12
CA ALA A 98 -7.73 -29.48 -16.19
C ALA A 98 -7.13 -28.09 -15.92
N PRO A 99 -6.48 -27.45 -16.91
CA PRO A 99 -5.84 -26.16 -16.69
C PRO A 99 -6.91 -25.18 -16.22
N GLN A 100 -6.72 -24.60 -15.04
CA GLN A 100 -7.65 -23.61 -14.51
C GLN A 100 -7.73 -22.47 -15.53
N ALA A 101 -8.89 -22.36 -16.18
CA ALA A 101 -9.11 -21.35 -17.18
C ALA A 101 -8.95 -19.97 -16.52
N HIS A 102 -7.88 -19.25 -16.87
CA HIS A 102 -7.72 -17.87 -16.45
C HIS A 102 -9.02 -17.13 -16.80
N PRO A 103 -9.65 -16.40 -15.85
CA PRO A 103 -10.86 -15.66 -16.13
C PRO A 103 -10.61 -14.79 -17.36
N ARG A 104 -11.41 -14.98 -18.41
CA ARG A 104 -11.29 -14.20 -19.65
C ARG A 104 -11.33 -12.71 -19.27
N ASP A 105 -10.45 -11.92 -19.86
CA ASP A 105 -10.50 -10.48 -19.66
C ASP A 105 -11.86 -9.97 -20.14
N ASP A 106 -12.66 -9.48 -19.20
CA ASP A 106 -13.99 -8.95 -19.44
C ASP A 106 -13.96 -7.46 -19.76
N GLY A 107 -12.76 -6.88 -19.95
CA GLY A 107 -12.54 -5.45 -20.13
C GLY A 107 -12.80 -4.62 -18.87
N THR A 108 -13.21 -5.25 -17.76
CA THR A 108 -13.51 -4.54 -16.51
C THR A 108 -12.22 -4.17 -15.80
N ARG A 109 -12.15 -2.92 -15.35
CA ARG A 109 -11.06 -2.35 -14.58
C ARG A 109 -11.65 -1.74 -13.31
N VAL A 110 -11.07 -2.08 -12.16
CA VAL A 110 -11.45 -1.51 -10.86
C VAL A 110 -10.29 -0.71 -10.30
N ALA A 111 -10.56 0.52 -9.85
CA ALA A 111 -9.63 1.30 -9.05
C ALA A 111 -10.07 1.29 -7.59
N VAL A 112 -9.21 0.83 -6.68
CA VAL A 112 -9.48 0.84 -5.23
C VAL A 112 -8.75 2.04 -4.62
N LEU A 113 -9.47 2.92 -3.94
CA LEU A 113 -8.92 4.14 -3.34
C LEU A 113 -8.85 3.94 -1.82
N GLY A 114 -7.69 4.21 -1.22
CA GLY A 114 -7.45 4.11 0.22
C GLY A 114 -7.35 5.49 0.87
N TYR A 115 -8.24 5.79 1.80
CA TYR A 115 -8.29 7.01 2.60
C TYR A 115 -8.02 6.71 4.07
N HIS A 116 -7.60 7.70 4.87
CA HIS A 116 -7.24 7.50 6.28
C HIS A 116 -7.89 8.58 7.18
N ASP A 117 -7.25 9.74 7.34
CA ASP A 117 -7.69 10.80 8.25
C ASP A 117 -8.29 12.00 7.48
N PHE A 118 -9.21 12.72 8.12
CA PHE A 118 -9.90 13.89 7.56
C PHE A 118 -9.90 15.06 8.54
N SER A 119 -10.00 16.28 8.02
CA SER A 119 -10.31 17.44 8.86
C SER A 119 -10.86 18.60 8.03
N GLU A 120 -11.88 19.27 8.55
CA GLU A 120 -12.33 20.56 8.02
C GLU A 120 -11.30 21.68 8.21
N THR A 121 -10.54 21.66 9.32
CA THR A 121 -9.79 22.83 9.82
C THR A 121 -8.27 22.68 9.81
N LEU A 122 -7.72 21.48 10.02
CA LEU A 122 -6.28 21.24 10.15
C LEU A 122 -5.56 21.11 8.78
N PRO A 123 -4.30 21.57 8.63
CA PRO A 123 -3.57 21.59 7.36
C PRO A 123 -3.21 20.18 6.86
N GLU A 124 -3.31 19.93 5.56
CA GLU A 124 -3.13 18.60 4.94
C GLU A 124 -1.78 17.96 5.31
N THR A 125 -1.76 16.63 5.42
CA THR A 125 -0.54 15.82 5.52
C THR A 125 -0.56 14.75 4.45
N GLU A 126 0.41 13.85 4.42
CA GLU A 126 0.34 12.67 3.56
C GLU A 126 -0.94 11.87 3.84
N MET A 127 -1.25 11.56 5.11
CA MET A 127 -2.39 10.70 5.46
C MET A 127 -3.70 11.45 5.82
N ARG A 128 -3.68 12.79 5.94
CA ARG A 128 -4.87 13.59 6.27
C ARG A 128 -5.29 14.54 5.15
N LEU A 129 -6.51 14.31 4.64
CA LEU A 129 -7.14 15.06 3.56
C LEU A 129 -8.11 16.14 4.10
N ARG A 130 -8.24 17.28 3.43
CA ARG A 130 -9.31 18.24 3.77
C ARG A 130 -10.69 17.67 3.41
N THR A 131 -11.66 17.81 4.29
CA THR A 131 -13.06 17.36 4.07
C THR A 131 -13.68 18.01 2.81
N SER A 132 -13.35 19.27 2.54
CA SER A 132 -13.77 19.97 1.32
C SER A 132 -13.12 19.43 0.04
N LYS A 133 -11.90 18.88 0.13
CA LYS A 133 -11.17 18.25 -0.99
C LYS A 133 -11.68 16.84 -1.25
N PHE A 134 -11.99 16.09 -0.19
CA PHE A 134 -12.68 14.81 -0.30
C PHE A 134 -14.04 14.92 -1.03
N ARG A 135 -14.87 15.92 -0.68
CA ARG A 135 -16.13 16.18 -1.39
C ARG A 135 -15.93 16.45 -2.89
N LYS A 136 -14.93 17.26 -3.26
CA LYS A 136 -14.57 17.49 -4.68
C LYS A 136 -14.15 16.21 -5.40
N GLN A 137 -13.45 15.30 -4.72
CA GLN A 137 -13.08 14.00 -5.28
C GLN A 137 -14.33 13.12 -5.54
N MET A 138 -15.27 13.07 -4.60
CA MET A 138 -16.52 12.32 -4.80
C MET A 138 -17.40 12.91 -5.92
N GLU A 139 -17.41 14.24 -6.04
CA GLU A 139 -18.01 14.97 -7.16
C GLU A 139 -17.31 14.63 -8.49
N THR A 140 -15.97 14.56 -8.49
CA THR A 140 -15.19 14.23 -9.70
C THR A 140 -15.46 12.81 -10.18
N ILE A 141 -15.56 11.83 -9.26
CA ILE A 141 -15.98 10.46 -9.59
C ILE A 141 -17.33 10.46 -10.33
N ARG A 142 -18.30 11.26 -9.84
CA ARG A 142 -19.64 11.40 -10.44
C ARG A 142 -19.56 12.04 -11.83
N LEU A 143 -18.81 13.13 -11.97
CA LEU A 143 -18.66 13.88 -13.22
C LEU A 143 -17.95 13.07 -14.32
N LEU A 144 -17.04 12.17 -13.94
CA LEU A 144 -16.36 11.23 -14.85
C LEU A 144 -17.22 10.01 -15.22
N GLY A 145 -18.44 9.87 -14.67
CA GLY A 145 -19.32 8.73 -14.92
C GLY A 145 -18.79 7.40 -14.36
N LEU A 146 -17.89 7.44 -13.38
CA LEU A 146 -17.32 6.25 -12.75
C LEU A 146 -18.32 5.68 -11.76
N THR A 147 -18.54 4.36 -11.80
CA THR A 147 -19.45 3.71 -10.84
C THR A 147 -18.69 3.36 -9.56
N VAL A 148 -19.16 3.80 -8.40
CA VAL A 148 -18.68 3.29 -7.12
C VAL A 148 -19.43 2.01 -6.79
N VAL A 149 -18.70 0.91 -6.61
CA VAL A 149 -19.26 -0.42 -6.29
C VAL A 149 -18.90 -0.83 -4.87
N SER A 150 -19.76 -1.65 -4.25
CA SER A 150 -19.50 -2.18 -2.91
C SER A 150 -18.35 -3.21 -2.94
N MET A 151 -17.74 -3.47 -1.79
CA MET A 151 -16.76 -4.56 -1.67
C MET A 151 -17.39 -5.93 -1.94
N GLU A 152 -18.68 -6.11 -1.62
CA GLU A 152 -19.42 -7.33 -1.95
C GLU A 152 -19.56 -7.51 -3.46
N ASP A 153 -19.97 -6.47 -4.19
CA ASP A 153 -20.08 -6.48 -5.66
C ASP A 153 -18.73 -6.71 -6.34
N PHE A 154 -17.68 -6.06 -5.82
CA PHE A 154 -16.30 -6.33 -6.24
C PHE A 154 -15.89 -7.79 -6.01
N SER A 155 -16.24 -8.36 -4.86
CA SER A 155 -15.88 -9.74 -4.49
C SER A 155 -16.62 -10.77 -5.36
N SER A 156 -17.92 -10.59 -5.58
CA SER A 156 -18.70 -11.45 -6.49
C SER A 156 -18.25 -11.30 -7.95
N TRP A 157 -17.83 -10.10 -8.38
CA TRP A 157 -17.18 -9.92 -9.68
C TRP A 157 -15.87 -10.70 -9.77
N LYS A 158 -14.99 -10.58 -8.76
CA LYS A 158 -13.74 -11.34 -8.69
C LYS A 158 -13.95 -12.86 -8.76
N ARG A 159 -15.04 -13.39 -8.18
CA ARG A 159 -15.41 -14.82 -8.21
C ARG A 159 -16.14 -15.28 -9.48
N GLY A 160 -16.53 -14.38 -10.38
CA GLY A 160 -17.28 -14.74 -11.59
C GLY A 160 -18.81 -14.83 -11.41
N GLU A 161 -19.33 -14.42 -10.26
CA GLU A 161 -20.75 -14.55 -9.87
C GLU A 161 -21.60 -13.36 -10.34
N LYS A 162 -20.97 -12.20 -10.56
CA LYS A 162 -21.62 -10.94 -10.93
C LYS A 162 -20.78 -10.17 -11.93
N ASP A 163 -21.43 -9.35 -12.75
CA ASP A 163 -20.77 -8.33 -13.56
C ASP A 163 -20.98 -6.95 -12.94
N ILE A 164 -19.95 -6.10 -13.08
CA ILE A 164 -19.94 -4.70 -12.65
C ILE A 164 -19.56 -3.81 -13.85
N PRO A 165 -19.84 -2.49 -13.81
CA PRO A 165 -19.47 -1.60 -14.91
C PRO A 165 -17.98 -1.59 -15.20
N LYS A 166 -17.61 -1.51 -16.50
CA LYS A 166 -16.22 -1.64 -16.98
C LYS A 166 -15.22 -0.69 -16.31
N LYS A 167 -15.69 0.48 -15.86
CA LYS A 167 -14.91 1.51 -15.14
C LYS A 167 -15.49 1.67 -13.73
N SER A 168 -15.03 0.83 -12.81
CA SER A 168 -15.53 0.80 -11.42
C SER A 168 -14.52 1.33 -10.41
N VAL A 169 -15.02 1.89 -9.31
CA VAL A 169 -14.25 2.42 -8.19
C VAL A 169 -14.72 1.73 -6.90
N VAL A 170 -13.78 1.39 -6.02
CA VAL A 170 -14.08 0.91 -4.66
C VAL A 170 -13.44 1.89 -3.67
N LEU A 171 -14.21 2.35 -2.68
CA LEU A 171 -13.76 3.29 -1.66
C LEU A 171 -13.44 2.56 -0.35
N THR A 172 -12.20 2.69 0.11
CA THR A 172 -11.69 2.03 1.32
C THR A 172 -11.10 3.06 2.29
N PHE A 173 -11.32 2.84 3.59
CA PHE A 173 -10.91 3.74 4.67
C PHE A 173 -10.16 2.95 5.73
N ASP A 174 -8.92 3.31 6.00
CA ASP A 174 -8.01 2.52 6.85
C ASP A 174 -7.95 3.07 8.29
N ASP A 175 -7.26 2.32 9.16
CA ASP A 175 -7.06 2.49 10.61
C ASP A 175 -8.31 2.48 11.50
N GLY A 176 -9.38 3.17 11.11
CA GLY A 176 -10.53 3.47 11.96
C GLY A 176 -10.48 4.86 12.61
N TRP A 177 -10.00 5.87 11.89
CA TRP A 177 -10.06 7.26 12.34
C TRP A 177 -11.50 7.73 12.57
N LYS A 178 -11.75 8.41 13.69
CA LYS A 178 -13.03 9.05 14.02
C LYS A 178 -13.48 10.06 12.96
N SER A 179 -12.51 10.72 12.32
CA SER A 179 -12.72 11.66 11.23
C SER A 179 -13.38 11.02 10.00
N VAL A 180 -13.21 9.71 9.77
CA VAL A 180 -13.99 9.00 8.75
C VAL A 180 -15.48 9.12 9.07
N TYR A 181 -15.88 8.83 10.32
CA TYR A 181 -17.28 8.92 10.77
C TYR A 181 -17.82 10.36 10.77
N THR A 182 -17.04 11.33 11.25
CA THR A 182 -17.53 12.72 11.40
C THR A 182 -17.48 13.54 10.11
N ASP A 183 -16.53 13.27 9.22
CA ASP A 183 -16.25 14.13 8.06
C ASP A 183 -16.52 13.42 6.73
N ALA A 184 -16.11 12.15 6.57
CA ALA A 184 -16.24 11.44 5.29
C ALA A 184 -17.61 10.79 5.09
N VAL A 185 -18.18 10.15 6.12
CA VAL A 185 -19.49 9.49 6.04
C VAL A 185 -20.64 10.44 5.63
N PRO A 186 -20.74 11.69 6.12
CA PRO A 186 -21.74 12.64 5.62
C PRO A 186 -21.62 12.89 4.11
N VAL A 187 -20.41 13.04 3.58
CA VAL A 187 -20.15 13.18 2.13
C VAL A 187 -20.57 11.90 1.39
N LEU A 188 -20.17 10.72 1.86
CA LEU A 188 -20.52 9.45 1.20
C LEU A 188 -22.05 9.24 1.14
N ARG A 189 -22.77 9.63 2.22
CA ARG A 189 -24.24 9.64 2.27
C ARG A 189 -24.85 10.66 1.28
N GLU A 190 -24.25 11.84 1.05
CA GLU A 190 -24.69 12.81 0.02
C GLU A 190 -24.63 12.24 -1.41
N PHE A 191 -23.63 11.40 -1.71
CA PHE A 191 -23.45 10.79 -3.03
C PHE A 191 -24.09 9.41 -3.19
N GLY A 192 -24.53 8.78 -2.09
CA GLY A 192 -25.04 7.40 -2.09
C GLY A 192 -23.97 6.35 -2.40
N TYR A 193 -22.70 6.64 -2.10
CA TYR A 193 -21.58 5.77 -2.45
C TYR A 193 -21.33 4.69 -1.39
N PRO A 194 -21.23 3.41 -1.76
CA PRO A 194 -20.80 2.35 -0.84
C PRO A 194 -19.30 2.45 -0.55
N TYR A 195 -18.89 1.97 0.62
CA TYR A 195 -17.50 2.00 1.08
C TYR A 195 -17.19 0.86 2.06
N THR A 196 -15.92 0.69 2.40
CA THR A 196 -15.43 -0.33 3.34
C THR A 196 -14.43 0.29 4.31
N ILE A 197 -14.50 -0.10 5.57
CA ILE A 197 -13.57 0.38 6.61
C ILE A 197 -12.68 -0.79 7.06
N TYR A 198 -11.36 -0.61 6.93
CA TYR A 198 -10.34 -1.50 7.44
C TYR A 198 -9.93 -1.08 8.85
N LEU A 199 -10.29 -1.89 9.84
CA LEU A 199 -10.06 -1.60 11.26
C LEU A 199 -8.93 -2.46 11.81
N TYR A 200 -8.01 -1.87 12.58
CA TYR A 200 -7.09 -2.65 13.44
C TYR A 200 -7.56 -2.67 14.88
N ARG A 201 -7.54 -3.87 15.49
CA ARG A 201 -8.15 -4.14 16.81
C ARG A 201 -7.73 -3.14 17.88
N ASN A 202 -6.43 -2.84 17.97
CA ASN A 202 -5.89 -1.98 19.02
C ASN A 202 -6.20 -0.48 18.85
N TYR A 203 -6.75 -0.04 17.71
CA TYR A 203 -7.20 1.34 17.55
C TYR A 203 -8.65 1.53 17.98
N VAL A 204 -9.51 0.54 17.79
CA VAL A 204 -10.94 0.62 18.14
C VAL A 204 -11.09 0.93 19.62
N ASP A 205 -11.82 2.01 19.95
CA ASP A 205 -11.94 2.59 21.30
C ASP A 205 -10.62 3.09 21.94
N GLY A 206 -9.51 3.13 21.18
CA GLY A 206 -8.15 3.47 21.63
C GLY A 206 -7.88 4.96 21.92
N GLY A 207 -8.91 5.79 22.07
CA GLY A 207 -8.79 7.20 22.45
C GLY A 207 -9.54 8.18 21.53
N GLY A 208 -9.44 9.48 21.84
CA GLY A 208 -10.33 10.51 21.26
C GLY A 208 -10.28 10.73 19.74
N LYS A 209 -9.28 10.16 19.03
CA LYS A 209 -9.17 10.18 17.56
C LYS A 209 -9.61 8.87 16.89
N ALA A 210 -9.79 7.79 17.64
CA ALA A 210 -10.30 6.54 17.13
C ALA A 210 -11.82 6.54 17.04
N MET A 211 -12.36 5.80 16.08
CA MET A 211 -13.78 5.50 16.01
C MET A 211 -14.18 4.61 17.18
N THR A 212 -15.33 4.89 17.82
CA THR A 212 -15.83 4.06 18.92
C THR A 212 -16.62 2.87 18.39
N SER A 213 -16.78 1.85 19.24
CA SER A 213 -17.64 0.70 18.94
C SER A 213 -19.07 1.09 18.58
N GLU A 214 -19.62 2.15 19.18
CA GLU A 214 -20.99 2.63 18.93
C GLU A 214 -21.09 3.25 17.54
N MET A 215 -20.07 4.03 17.14
CA MET A 215 -19.95 4.56 15.77
C MET A 215 -19.85 3.42 14.75
N ILE A 216 -19.00 2.42 14.99
CA ILE A 216 -18.85 1.26 14.09
C ILE A 216 -20.17 0.48 13.99
N ARG A 217 -20.88 0.26 15.11
CA ARG A 217 -22.22 -0.37 15.10
C ARG A 217 -23.31 0.46 14.41
N GLU A 218 -23.16 1.78 14.28
CA GLU A 218 -24.04 2.56 13.37
C GLU A 218 -23.71 2.25 11.92
N LEU A 219 -22.44 2.33 11.53
CA LEU A 219 -22.02 2.09 10.15
C LEU A 219 -22.37 0.66 9.68
N VAL A 220 -22.21 -0.35 10.53
CA VAL A 220 -22.63 -1.72 10.24
C VAL A 220 -24.15 -1.85 10.02
N ARG A 221 -24.98 -1.13 10.80
CA ARG A 221 -26.45 -1.11 10.59
C ARG A 221 -26.84 -0.41 9.29
N ASP A 222 -26.03 0.53 8.83
CA ASP A 222 -26.18 1.21 7.53
C ASP A 222 -25.64 0.37 6.35
N GLY A 223 -25.16 -0.85 6.59
CA GLY A 223 -24.65 -1.76 5.55
C GLY A 223 -23.20 -1.51 5.13
N VAL A 224 -22.42 -0.75 5.92
CA VAL A 224 -21.00 -0.53 5.65
C VAL A 224 -20.20 -1.81 5.90
N ALA A 225 -19.43 -2.24 4.90
CA ALA A 225 -18.57 -3.41 5.01
C ALA A 225 -17.35 -3.13 5.90
N ILE A 226 -16.98 -4.11 6.74
CA ILE A 226 -15.82 -4.05 7.63
C ILE A 226 -14.76 -5.05 7.15
N GLY A 227 -13.53 -4.56 7.01
CA GLY A 227 -12.33 -5.36 6.72
C GLY A 227 -11.35 -5.35 7.90
N SER A 228 -10.42 -6.30 7.92
CA SER A 228 -9.36 -6.34 8.94
C SER A 228 -8.11 -5.58 8.50
N HIS A 229 -7.50 -4.85 9.43
CA HIS A 229 -6.23 -4.16 9.25
C HIS A 229 -5.15 -4.61 10.25
N SER A 230 -5.12 -5.92 10.58
CA SER A 230 -4.33 -6.55 11.65
C SER A 230 -4.82 -6.29 13.09
N THR A 231 -4.10 -6.76 14.10
CA THR A 231 -4.39 -6.49 15.52
C THR A 231 -3.72 -5.21 15.97
N SER A 232 -2.42 -5.06 15.69
CA SER A 232 -1.56 -4.01 16.25
C SER A 232 -1.06 -2.97 15.25
N HIS A 233 -1.37 -3.13 13.97
CA HIS A 233 -0.81 -2.36 12.86
C HIS A 233 0.75 -2.39 12.86
N PRO A 234 1.36 -3.58 12.77
CA PRO A 234 2.81 -3.74 12.90
C PRO A 234 3.58 -3.10 11.73
N TYR A 235 4.60 -2.31 12.06
CA TYR A 235 5.56 -1.83 11.08
C TYR A 235 6.34 -2.99 10.42
N PRO A 236 6.81 -2.84 9.17
CA PRO A 236 7.58 -3.88 8.47
C PRO A 236 8.84 -4.34 9.21
N ALA A 237 9.45 -3.48 10.04
CA ALA A 237 10.57 -3.84 10.90
C ALA A 237 10.17 -4.82 12.02
N THR A 238 8.98 -4.65 12.60
CA THR A 238 8.42 -5.59 13.59
C THR A 238 8.15 -6.94 12.94
N VAL A 239 7.51 -6.95 11.76
CA VAL A 239 7.21 -8.20 11.04
C VAL A 239 8.50 -8.97 10.72
N ARG A 240 9.51 -8.30 10.13
CA ARG A 240 10.82 -8.92 9.83
C ARG A 240 11.53 -9.41 11.09
N LYS A 241 11.44 -8.69 12.22
CA LYS A 241 12.00 -9.14 13.51
C LYS A 241 11.34 -10.44 14.01
N GLN A 242 10.02 -10.60 13.83
CA GLN A 242 9.34 -11.83 14.22
C GLN A 242 9.70 -12.98 13.26
N GLN A 243 9.76 -12.72 11.95
CA GLN A 243 10.17 -13.72 10.95
C GLN A 243 11.59 -14.25 11.20
N ALA A 244 12.53 -13.37 11.57
CA ALA A 244 13.92 -13.72 11.88
C ALA A 244 14.10 -14.55 13.17
N GLN A 245 13.07 -14.68 14.02
CA GLN A 245 13.12 -15.53 15.23
C GLN A 245 12.73 -16.99 14.95
N GLY A 246 12.33 -17.32 13.72
CA GLY A 246 11.99 -18.68 13.30
C GLY A 246 10.51 -18.87 12.95
N PRO A 247 10.16 -19.96 12.24
CA PRO A 247 8.84 -20.16 11.65
C PRO A 247 7.72 -20.25 12.69
N GLU A 248 7.94 -20.91 13.83
CA GLU A 248 6.93 -21.06 14.89
C GLU A 248 6.57 -19.72 15.54
N VAL A 249 7.59 -18.89 15.85
CA VAL A 249 7.39 -17.53 16.39
C VAL A 249 6.67 -16.65 15.37
N TYR A 250 6.97 -16.85 14.08
CA TYR A 250 6.35 -16.07 13.02
C TYR A 250 4.89 -16.46 12.76
N ASP A 251 4.56 -17.75 12.70
CA ASP A 251 3.16 -18.21 12.59
C ASP A 251 2.33 -17.74 13.79
N ALA A 252 2.84 -17.88 15.02
CA ALA A 252 2.17 -17.38 16.22
C ALA A 252 1.93 -15.86 16.17
N PHE A 253 2.91 -15.09 15.65
CA PHE A 253 2.74 -13.65 15.42
C PHE A 253 1.69 -13.35 14.34
N LEU A 254 1.72 -14.04 13.20
CA LEU A 254 0.75 -13.84 12.12
C LEU A 254 -0.67 -14.24 12.55
N ARG A 255 -0.85 -15.32 13.31
CA ARG A 255 -2.16 -15.70 13.89
C ARG A 255 -2.66 -14.62 14.85
N LYS A 256 -1.80 -14.08 15.71
CA LYS A 256 -2.17 -12.93 16.58
C LYS A 256 -2.51 -11.66 15.79
N GLU A 257 -1.91 -11.42 14.64
CA GLU A 257 -2.23 -10.24 13.83
C GLU A 257 -3.48 -10.43 12.96
N MET A 258 -3.70 -11.63 12.40
CA MET A 258 -4.76 -11.87 11.42
C MET A 258 -6.01 -12.56 12.00
N ALA A 259 -5.84 -13.56 12.88
CA ALA A 259 -6.95 -14.34 13.44
C ALA A 259 -7.64 -13.61 14.59
N ASP A 260 -6.87 -13.12 15.57
CA ASP A 260 -7.40 -12.29 16.68
C ASP A 260 -8.15 -11.06 16.17
N SER A 261 -7.65 -10.43 15.09
CA SER A 261 -8.29 -9.27 14.48
C SER A 261 -9.63 -9.65 13.84
N LYS A 262 -9.67 -10.73 13.06
CA LYS A 262 -10.92 -11.30 12.52
C LYS A 262 -11.92 -11.58 13.65
N ALA A 263 -11.51 -12.40 14.61
CA ALA A 263 -12.36 -12.84 15.72
C ALA A 263 -12.89 -11.65 16.55
N PHE A 264 -12.06 -10.62 16.79
CA PHE A 264 -12.49 -9.39 17.46
C PHE A 264 -13.56 -8.64 16.66
N LEU A 265 -13.34 -8.41 15.37
CA LEU A 265 -14.28 -7.66 14.52
C LEU A 265 -15.61 -8.41 14.35
N GLU A 266 -15.56 -9.71 14.07
CA GLU A 266 -16.75 -10.54 13.88
C GLU A 266 -17.57 -10.66 15.17
N SER A 267 -16.93 -10.93 16.32
CA SER A 267 -17.64 -11.06 17.61
C SER A 267 -18.17 -9.74 18.16
N ARG A 268 -17.46 -8.61 17.95
CA ARG A 268 -17.85 -7.31 18.52
C ARG A 268 -18.91 -6.58 17.70
N PHE A 269 -19.00 -6.86 16.40
CA PHE A 269 -19.87 -6.15 15.47
C PHE A 269 -20.90 -7.04 14.74
N GLY A 270 -20.80 -8.38 14.84
CA GLY A 270 -21.77 -9.29 14.24
C GLY A 270 -21.71 -9.34 12.71
N VAL A 271 -20.52 -9.13 12.15
CA VAL A 271 -20.24 -9.08 10.70
C VAL A 271 -19.40 -10.27 10.25
N THR A 272 -19.35 -10.53 8.94
CA THR A 272 -18.35 -11.43 8.34
C THR A 272 -17.21 -10.59 7.77
N VAL A 273 -15.97 -10.85 8.20
CA VAL A 273 -14.76 -10.15 7.74
C VAL A 273 -14.00 -11.02 6.74
N ALA A 274 -14.26 -10.78 5.45
CA ALA A 274 -13.72 -11.57 4.34
C ALA A 274 -12.52 -10.90 3.61
N THR A 275 -12.13 -9.68 4.00
CA THR A 275 -11.03 -8.96 3.34
C THR A 275 -10.04 -8.38 4.34
N TYR A 276 -8.78 -8.25 3.92
CA TYR A 276 -7.66 -7.81 4.76
C TYR A 276 -6.86 -6.73 4.02
N ALA A 277 -6.53 -5.63 4.68
CA ALA A 277 -5.58 -4.65 4.18
C ALA A 277 -4.25 -4.82 4.92
N TYR A 278 -3.13 -4.92 4.21
CA TYR A 278 -1.81 -5.02 4.84
C TYR A 278 -1.41 -3.66 5.44
N PRO A 279 -1.03 -3.59 6.73
CA PRO A 279 -0.43 -2.40 7.34
C PRO A 279 0.74 -1.86 6.53
N GLY A 280 0.66 -0.60 6.09
CA GLY A 280 1.63 0.02 5.19
C GLY A 280 1.84 -0.71 3.83
N GLY A 281 0.93 -1.62 3.47
CA GLY A 281 1.03 -2.47 2.28
C GLY A 281 2.10 -3.56 2.33
N PHE A 282 2.68 -3.86 3.49
CA PHE A 282 3.74 -4.86 3.62
C PHE A 282 3.17 -6.27 3.84
N SER A 283 3.51 -7.17 2.92
CA SER A 283 3.10 -8.58 2.92
C SER A 283 4.31 -9.50 2.82
N THR A 284 4.21 -10.71 3.38
CA THR A 284 5.13 -11.81 3.13
C THR A 284 4.39 -13.01 2.52
N PRO A 285 5.08 -14.02 1.93
CA PRO A 285 4.42 -15.17 1.30
C PRO A 285 3.51 -15.99 2.23
N GLU A 286 3.80 -16.01 3.54
CA GLU A 286 3.06 -16.76 4.55
C GLU A 286 1.71 -16.11 4.89
N MET A 287 1.60 -14.78 4.82
CA MET A 287 0.39 -14.04 5.19
C MET A 287 -0.86 -14.40 4.36
N PRO A 288 -0.85 -14.41 3.01
CA PRO A 288 -2.03 -14.79 2.24
C PRO A 288 -2.40 -16.27 2.39
N LEU A 289 -1.43 -17.15 2.68
CA LEU A 289 -1.70 -18.57 2.94
C LEU A 289 -2.48 -18.75 4.25
N LEU A 290 -1.97 -18.18 5.35
CA LEU A 290 -2.70 -18.16 6.63
C LEU A 290 -4.02 -17.41 6.51
N GLY A 291 -4.04 -16.30 5.77
CA GLY A 291 -5.27 -15.52 5.58
C GLY A 291 -6.38 -16.34 4.92
N ARG A 292 -6.06 -17.17 3.91
CA ARG A 292 -7.02 -18.09 3.29
C ARG A 292 -7.49 -19.18 4.26
N GLU A 293 -6.59 -19.74 5.08
CA GLU A 293 -6.95 -20.68 6.17
C GLU A 293 -7.98 -20.05 7.12
N LEU A 294 -7.81 -18.77 7.44
CA LEU A 294 -8.71 -17.98 8.29
C LEU A 294 -9.97 -17.44 7.56
N GLY A 295 -10.19 -17.77 6.30
CA GLY A 295 -11.37 -17.34 5.54
C GLY A 295 -11.35 -15.89 5.05
N TYR A 296 -10.16 -15.29 4.87
CA TYR A 296 -10.00 -14.09 4.05
C TYR A 296 -9.88 -14.47 2.56
N HIS A 297 -10.44 -13.65 1.68
CA HIS A 297 -10.47 -13.89 0.22
C HIS A 297 -9.75 -12.83 -0.60
N HIS A 298 -9.64 -11.59 -0.11
CA HIS A 298 -9.03 -10.47 -0.82
C HIS A 298 -8.05 -9.73 0.10
N PHE A 299 -6.80 -9.58 -0.35
CA PHE A 299 -5.71 -8.94 0.40
C PHE A 299 -5.23 -7.70 -0.33
N PHE A 300 -5.28 -6.54 0.33
CA PHE A 300 -5.00 -5.25 -0.29
C PHE A 300 -3.66 -4.65 0.14
N THR A 301 -2.91 -4.13 -0.84
CA THR A 301 -1.63 -3.43 -0.61
C THR A 301 -1.80 -1.91 -0.68
N VAL A 302 -0.70 -1.17 -0.78
CA VAL A 302 -0.65 0.28 -1.10
C VAL A 302 -0.04 0.56 -2.47
N LEU A 303 0.21 -0.48 -3.28
CA LEU A 303 0.78 -0.33 -4.61
C LEU A 303 -0.33 0.09 -5.59
N PRO A 304 -0.17 1.20 -6.35
CA PRO A 304 -1.21 1.69 -7.24
C PRO A 304 -1.35 0.83 -8.50
N GLY A 305 -2.58 0.59 -8.93
CA GLY A 305 -2.89 -0.19 -10.14
C GLY A 305 -4.38 -0.40 -10.33
N LYS A 306 -4.78 -0.73 -11.57
CA LYS A 306 -6.15 -1.17 -11.87
C LYS A 306 -6.23 -2.69 -11.69
N ILE A 307 -7.26 -3.15 -10.97
CA ILE A 307 -7.57 -4.57 -10.81
C ILE A 307 -8.35 -5.05 -12.04
N THR A 308 -7.94 -6.20 -12.58
CA THR A 308 -8.70 -7.02 -13.54
C THR A 308 -9.22 -8.28 -12.83
N ARG A 309 -10.17 -9.01 -13.43
CA ARG A 309 -10.69 -10.25 -12.82
C ARG A 309 -9.58 -11.27 -12.53
N ALA A 310 -8.53 -11.27 -13.36
CA ALA A 310 -7.34 -12.12 -13.26
C ALA A 310 -6.21 -11.57 -12.35
N THR A 311 -6.33 -10.37 -11.76
CA THR A 311 -5.32 -9.88 -10.80
C THR A 311 -5.32 -10.79 -9.55
N PRO A 312 -4.16 -11.30 -9.09
CA PRO A 312 -4.10 -12.18 -7.93
C PRO A 312 -4.62 -11.51 -6.65
N ASP A 313 -5.41 -12.26 -5.90
CA ASP A 313 -6.08 -11.76 -4.69
C ASP A 313 -5.14 -11.53 -3.49
N ASP A 314 -3.91 -12.04 -3.56
CA ASP A 314 -2.90 -11.98 -2.49
C ASP A 314 -2.23 -10.62 -2.32
N ALA A 315 -2.36 -9.75 -3.32
CA ALA A 315 -1.70 -8.45 -3.33
C ALA A 315 -2.45 -7.44 -4.23
N LEU A 316 -3.76 -7.30 -4.01
CA LEU A 316 -4.60 -6.39 -4.79
C LEU A 316 -4.11 -4.93 -4.69
N PRO A 317 -3.89 -4.23 -5.82
CA PRO A 317 -3.50 -2.83 -5.84
C PRO A 317 -4.50 -1.88 -5.16
N ARG A 318 -3.99 -0.83 -4.52
CA ARG A 318 -4.77 0.34 -4.08
C ARG A 318 -4.03 1.64 -4.33
N TYR A 319 -4.78 2.68 -4.67
CA TYR A 319 -4.32 4.06 -4.73
C TYR A 319 -4.54 4.71 -3.37
N VAL A 320 -3.50 4.79 -2.53
CA VAL A 320 -3.58 5.51 -1.25
C VAL A 320 -3.64 7.01 -1.55
N ILE A 321 -4.78 7.64 -1.27
CA ILE A 321 -5.03 9.04 -1.59
C ILE A 321 -4.37 9.91 -0.53
N LEU A 322 -3.32 10.63 -0.94
CA LEU A 322 -2.57 11.49 -0.05
C LEU A 322 -3.18 12.89 0.01
N GLY A 323 -3.20 13.48 1.21
CA GLY A 323 -3.65 14.86 1.40
C GLY A 323 -2.83 15.87 0.59
N THR A 324 -1.53 15.62 0.42
CA THR A 324 -0.57 16.49 -0.25
C THR A 324 -0.37 16.23 -1.75
N HIS A 325 -0.95 15.18 -2.34
CA HIS A 325 -0.65 14.77 -3.72
C HIS A 325 -1.89 14.29 -4.52
N ASP A 326 -2.47 15.21 -5.29
CA ASP A 326 -3.72 14.98 -6.04
C ASP A 326 -3.53 14.01 -7.22
N SER A 327 -2.32 13.91 -7.76
CA SER A 327 -1.98 13.05 -8.90
C SER A 327 -2.26 11.56 -8.65
N ILE A 328 -2.30 11.10 -7.40
CA ILE A 328 -2.68 9.72 -7.10
C ILE A 328 -4.18 9.50 -7.34
N PHE A 329 -5.03 10.48 -6.98
CA PHE A 329 -6.45 10.46 -7.27
C PHE A 329 -6.74 10.61 -8.77
N GLU A 330 -6.01 11.47 -9.47
CA GLU A 330 -6.09 11.63 -10.94
C GLU A 330 -5.75 10.32 -11.66
N ASN A 331 -4.67 9.64 -11.24
CA ASN A 331 -4.28 8.33 -11.76
C ASN A 331 -5.29 7.22 -11.38
N ALA A 332 -5.92 7.32 -10.21
CA ALA A 332 -6.96 6.38 -9.77
C ALA A 332 -8.24 6.52 -10.59
N THR A 333 -8.61 7.74 -10.97
CA THR A 333 -9.83 8.05 -11.74
C THR A 333 -9.64 8.09 -13.25
N THR A 334 -8.39 8.07 -13.74
CA THR A 334 -8.10 7.88 -15.17
C THR A 334 -8.29 6.41 -15.56
N PHE A 335 -9.18 6.16 -16.52
CA PHE A 335 -9.40 4.87 -17.19
C PHE A 335 -9.21 5.06 -18.69
N ARG A 336 -8.26 4.31 -19.27
CA ARG A 336 -8.18 4.18 -20.73
C ARG A 336 -9.38 3.39 -21.23
N ASP A 337 -9.96 3.81 -22.35
CA ASP A 337 -10.92 2.99 -23.07
C ASP A 337 -10.19 1.77 -23.67
N SER A 338 -10.81 0.60 -23.55
CA SER A 338 -10.59 -0.54 -24.44
C SER A 338 -11.48 -0.35 -25.66
N ASP A 339 -10.94 -0.50 -26.87
CA ASP A 339 -11.49 0.03 -28.14
C ASP A 339 -12.85 -0.54 -28.62
N GLU A 340 -13.57 -1.33 -27.81
CA GLU A 340 -14.71 -2.14 -28.29
C GLU A 340 -16.10 -1.46 -28.16
N ASP A 341 -16.31 -0.52 -27.22
CA ASP A 341 -17.64 0.04 -26.90
C ASP A 341 -17.74 1.59 -27.01
N ALA A 342 -16.72 2.27 -27.54
CA ALA A 342 -16.76 3.72 -27.68
C ALA A 342 -17.72 4.13 -28.83
N PRO A 343 -18.74 4.99 -28.59
CA PRO A 343 -19.47 5.62 -29.69
C PRO A 343 -18.49 6.46 -30.53
N PRO A 344 -18.74 6.66 -31.84
CA PRO A 344 -17.80 7.37 -32.72
C PRO A 344 -17.68 8.85 -32.31
N MET A 345 -16.70 9.12 -31.46
CA MET A 345 -16.37 10.46 -30.98
C MET A 345 -15.78 11.31 -32.12
N PRO A 346 -16.04 12.62 -32.14
CA PRO A 346 -15.58 13.49 -33.22
C PRO A 346 -14.04 13.45 -33.35
N ALA A 347 -13.57 13.37 -34.58
CA ALA A 347 -12.15 13.31 -34.92
C ALA A 347 -11.40 14.55 -34.39
N GLY A 348 -10.72 14.38 -33.26
CA GLY A 348 -10.00 15.46 -32.57
C GLY A 348 -9.59 15.15 -31.12
N ALA A 349 -10.23 14.17 -30.46
CA ALA A 349 -9.98 13.86 -29.03
C ALA A 349 -8.96 12.71 -28.76
N ILE A 350 -8.51 11.98 -29.78
CA ILE A 350 -7.75 10.71 -29.62
C ILE A 350 -6.27 10.87 -30.03
N ALA A 351 -5.57 11.84 -29.44
CA ALA A 351 -4.14 12.08 -29.71
C ALA A 351 -3.25 12.02 -28.46
N GLY A 352 -3.79 11.65 -27.29
CA GLY A 352 -3.18 11.98 -26.00
C GLY A 352 -2.50 10.86 -25.20
N MET A 353 -2.98 9.61 -25.24
CA MET A 353 -2.75 8.69 -24.10
C MET A 353 -2.41 7.22 -24.42
N ILE A 354 -1.63 6.95 -25.47
CA ILE A 354 -0.58 5.92 -25.39
C ILE A 354 0.74 6.66 -25.53
N GLN A 355 1.54 6.73 -24.46
CA GLN A 355 2.86 7.37 -24.56
C GLN A 355 3.90 6.36 -25.07
N THR A 356 3.69 5.91 -26.32
CA THR A 356 4.82 5.60 -27.19
C THR A 356 5.64 6.88 -27.28
N LEU A 357 6.74 6.94 -26.56
CA LEU A 357 7.69 8.03 -26.74
C LEU A 357 8.21 7.96 -28.18
N PRO A 358 8.35 9.10 -28.88
CA PRO A 358 8.88 9.12 -30.26
C PRO A 358 10.32 8.62 -30.35
N HIS A 359 10.97 8.45 -29.19
CA HIS A 359 12.37 8.09 -28.98
C HIS A 359 12.41 6.98 -27.92
N ALA A 360 13.21 5.95 -28.15
CA ALA A 360 13.39 4.88 -27.17
C ALA A 360 14.12 5.43 -25.93
N VAL A 361 13.68 5.04 -24.73
CA VAL A 361 14.29 5.44 -23.46
C VAL A 361 14.60 4.23 -22.60
N SER A 362 15.63 4.36 -21.77
CA SER A 362 15.95 3.38 -20.73
C SER A 362 16.27 4.14 -19.44
N PRO A 363 15.68 3.77 -18.29
CA PRO A 363 14.64 2.76 -18.13
C PRO A 363 13.32 3.16 -18.81
N GLU A 364 12.54 2.18 -19.25
CA GLU A 364 11.27 2.41 -19.95
C GLU A 364 10.20 3.06 -19.04
N PRO A 365 9.18 3.73 -19.62
CA PRO A 365 8.10 4.32 -18.83
C PRO A 365 7.36 3.28 -17.99
N GLY A 366 7.38 3.45 -16.66
CA GLY A 366 6.75 2.53 -15.68
C GLY A 366 7.59 1.31 -15.29
N ALA A 367 8.76 1.09 -15.93
CA ALA A 367 9.66 -0.01 -15.62
C ALA A 367 10.04 -0.03 -14.13
N LEU A 368 10.19 -1.22 -13.56
CA LEU A 368 10.74 -1.41 -12.22
C LEU A 368 12.24 -1.67 -12.35
N VAL A 369 13.06 -0.88 -11.65
CA VAL A 369 14.51 -0.87 -11.82
C VAL A 369 15.22 -1.21 -10.52
N ASN A 370 16.00 -2.28 -10.58
CA ASN A 370 16.65 -2.88 -9.40
C ASN A 370 17.98 -2.20 -9.05
N ASP A 371 18.69 -1.66 -10.05
CA ASP A 371 19.85 -0.78 -9.81
C ASP A 371 19.36 0.59 -9.32
N ARG A 372 19.78 0.98 -8.12
CA ARG A 372 19.48 2.31 -7.54
C ARG A 372 20.40 3.42 -8.07
N ARG A 373 21.37 3.08 -8.92
CA ARG A 373 22.25 3.96 -9.69
C ARG A 373 22.18 3.63 -11.19
N PRO A 374 20.98 3.54 -11.81
CA PRO A 374 20.84 3.07 -13.18
C PRO A 374 21.50 4.04 -14.18
N GLU A 375 21.72 3.58 -15.40
CA GLU A 375 21.95 4.49 -16.53
C GLU A 375 20.59 4.98 -17.06
N ILE A 376 20.43 6.29 -17.17
CA ILE A 376 19.27 6.95 -17.75
C ILE A 376 19.68 7.43 -19.15
N ARG A 377 18.99 6.99 -20.20
CA ARG A 377 19.32 7.33 -21.59
C ARG A 377 18.10 7.45 -22.51
N ILE A 378 18.28 8.19 -23.59
CA ILE A 378 17.32 8.38 -24.70
C ILE A 378 18.04 8.26 -26.05
N ASP A 379 17.41 7.55 -27.00
CA ASP A 379 17.83 7.48 -28.40
C ASP A 379 17.19 8.62 -29.21
N VAL A 380 17.98 9.65 -29.50
CA VAL A 380 17.58 10.80 -30.33
C VAL A 380 18.15 10.71 -31.76
N SER A 381 18.64 9.55 -32.20
CA SER A 381 19.18 9.34 -33.56
C SER A 381 18.19 9.66 -34.68
N LYS A 382 16.88 9.60 -34.38
CA LYS A 382 15.77 9.89 -35.31
C LYS A 382 15.25 11.33 -35.23
N VAL A 383 15.84 12.20 -34.42
CA VAL A 383 15.47 13.62 -34.33
C VAL A 383 16.12 14.39 -35.47
N SER A 384 15.32 14.81 -36.46
CA SER A 384 15.77 15.75 -37.50
C SER A 384 16.08 17.12 -36.89
N ASP A 385 17.14 17.77 -37.40
CA ASP A 385 17.55 19.14 -37.06
C ASP A 385 17.86 19.40 -35.57
N LEU A 386 18.19 18.37 -34.78
CA LEU A 386 18.66 18.51 -33.39
C LEU A 386 19.94 19.37 -33.31
N ASP A 387 19.98 20.36 -32.41
CA ASP A 387 21.24 20.97 -31.95
C ASP A 387 21.74 20.27 -30.66
N PRO A 388 22.80 19.45 -30.73
CA PRO A 388 23.30 18.72 -29.57
C PRO A 388 23.83 19.59 -28.45
N ALA A 389 24.22 20.84 -28.72
CA ALA A 389 24.69 21.77 -27.70
C ALA A 389 23.57 22.26 -26.77
N THR A 390 22.31 21.96 -27.10
CA THR A 390 21.12 22.41 -26.36
C THR A 390 20.39 21.28 -25.63
N LEU A 391 20.94 20.05 -25.65
CA LEU A 391 20.41 18.90 -24.92
C LEU A 391 20.58 19.10 -23.41
N VAL A 392 19.45 19.14 -22.70
CA VAL A 392 19.40 19.25 -21.23
C VAL A 392 18.57 18.09 -20.70
N MET A 393 19.08 17.39 -19.68
CA MET A 393 18.38 16.35 -18.94
C MET A 393 18.14 16.82 -17.50
N HIS A 394 16.90 16.74 -17.04
CA HIS A 394 16.53 16.90 -15.64
C HIS A 394 16.04 15.57 -15.05
N VAL A 395 16.47 15.29 -13.81
CA VAL A 395 16.10 14.09 -13.07
C VAL A 395 15.58 14.47 -11.67
N SER A 396 14.47 13.86 -11.24
CA SER A 396 13.84 14.12 -9.93
C SER A 396 14.82 13.85 -8.77
N GLY A 397 14.99 14.82 -7.87
CA GLY A 397 15.94 14.74 -6.76
C GLY A 397 17.41 15.07 -7.14
N PHE A 398 17.65 15.49 -8.38
CA PHE A 398 18.96 15.90 -8.89
C PHE A 398 18.94 17.27 -9.57
N GLY A 399 17.82 17.65 -10.19
CA GLY A 399 17.77 18.86 -11.02
C GLY A 399 18.36 18.55 -12.39
N GLU A 400 19.10 19.49 -12.98
CA GLU A 400 19.88 19.26 -14.19
C GLU A 400 21.03 18.29 -13.93
N VAL A 401 21.26 17.35 -14.84
CA VAL A 401 22.32 16.32 -14.70
C VAL A 401 23.33 16.39 -15.85
N PRO A 402 24.63 16.09 -15.60
CA PRO A 402 25.69 16.12 -16.61
C PRO A 402 25.60 14.89 -17.53
N ALA A 403 24.56 14.85 -18.36
CA ALA A 403 24.38 13.84 -19.40
C ALA A 403 25.30 14.12 -20.61
N THR A 404 25.77 13.05 -21.25
CA THR A 404 26.66 13.10 -22.42
C THR A 404 25.93 12.62 -23.67
N PHE A 405 26.19 13.30 -24.80
CA PHE A 405 25.65 12.92 -26.11
C PHE A 405 26.72 12.24 -26.96
N ASP A 406 26.47 11.00 -27.37
CA ASP A 406 27.28 10.32 -28.37
C ASP A 406 26.70 10.54 -29.78
N ARG A 407 27.52 11.17 -30.63
CA ARG A 407 27.17 11.44 -32.04
C ARG A 407 27.15 10.19 -32.92
N VAL A 408 27.79 9.09 -32.51
CA VAL A 408 27.86 7.85 -33.30
C VAL A 408 26.61 7.00 -33.10
N SER A 409 26.19 6.80 -31.84
CA SER A 409 24.94 6.08 -31.52
C SER A 409 23.69 6.95 -31.52
N GLY A 410 23.82 8.28 -31.51
CA GLY A 410 22.68 9.20 -31.35
C GLY A 410 22.04 9.15 -29.95
N THR A 411 22.75 8.61 -28.96
CA THR A 411 22.23 8.42 -27.59
C THR A 411 22.65 9.58 -26.69
N PHE A 412 21.72 10.09 -25.88
CA PHE A 412 21.99 11.02 -24.78
C PHE A 412 21.78 10.29 -23.45
N ALA A 413 22.84 10.19 -22.63
CA ALA A 413 22.87 9.29 -21.46
C ALA A 413 23.54 9.91 -20.22
N TRP A 414 23.14 9.44 -19.04
CA TRP A 414 23.77 9.76 -17.77
C TRP A 414 23.74 8.56 -16.81
N LYS A 415 24.91 8.20 -16.26
CA LYS A 415 25.00 7.20 -15.18
C LYS A 415 24.78 7.89 -13.84
N VAL A 416 23.75 7.46 -13.12
CA VAL A 416 23.35 8.03 -11.82
C VAL A 416 24.48 7.90 -10.80
N ASN A 417 25.00 9.03 -10.30
CA ASN A 417 26.21 9.08 -9.48
C ASN A 417 26.00 8.91 -7.95
N ARG A 418 24.76 9.01 -7.46
CA ARG A 418 24.35 8.74 -6.07
C ARG A 418 23.00 8.02 -6.07
N GLN A 419 22.70 7.21 -5.06
CA GLN A 419 21.48 6.38 -5.06
C GLN A 419 20.18 7.21 -5.21
N LEU A 420 19.28 6.73 -6.07
CA LEU A 420 17.90 7.23 -6.15
C LEU A 420 17.15 6.92 -4.85
N ARG A 421 16.65 7.98 -4.19
CA ARG A 421 16.02 7.91 -2.86
C ARG A 421 14.51 7.72 -2.90
N HIS A 422 13.86 8.21 -3.96
CA HIS A 422 12.41 8.11 -4.15
C HIS A 422 12.04 6.81 -4.89
N PRO A 423 10.88 6.20 -4.60
CA PRO A 423 10.43 4.96 -5.25
C PRO A 423 10.03 5.15 -6.72
N THR A 424 9.98 6.40 -7.19
CA THR A 424 9.76 6.76 -8.59
C THR A 424 10.76 7.85 -8.96
N CYS A 425 11.38 7.69 -10.13
CA CYS A 425 12.29 8.64 -10.75
C CYS A 425 11.58 9.25 -11.97
N GLN A 426 11.43 10.57 -11.99
CA GLN A 426 10.94 11.29 -13.17
C GLN A 426 12.12 11.88 -13.94
N VAL A 427 12.06 11.82 -15.26
CA VAL A 427 13.07 12.34 -16.18
C VAL A 427 12.40 13.26 -17.20
N SER A 428 13.04 14.38 -17.50
CA SER A 428 12.65 15.32 -18.56
C SER A 428 13.86 15.63 -19.41
N VAL A 429 13.76 15.48 -20.73
CA VAL A 429 14.79 15.87 -21.70
C VAL A 429 14.24 16.94 -22.63
N SER A 430 15.01 18.01 -22.84
CA SER A 430 14.67 19.12 -23.74
C SER A 430 15.84 19.47 -24.64
N TRP A 431 15.53 19.95 -25.85
CA TRP A 431 16.50 20.41 -26.83
C TRP A 431 15.88 21.52 -27.70
N ARG A 432 16.73 22.16 -28.50
CA ARG A 432 16.32 23.05 -29.59
C ARG A 432 16.67 22.42 -30.94
N ASN A 433 15.98 22.86 -31.98
CA ASN A 433 16.41 22.59 -33.34
C ASN A 433 17.52 23.56 -33.79
N ALA A 434 18.14 23.29 -34.94
CA ALA A 434 19.19 24.11 -35.55
C ALA A 434 18.77 25.57 -35.88
N SER A 435 17.46 25.87 -35.83
CA SER A 435 16.90 27.23 -35.95
C SER A 435 16.66 27.91 -34.58
N GLY A 436 17.08 27.29 -33.48
CA GLY A 436 16.95 27.80 -32.11
C GLY A 436 15.56 27.62 -31.47
N VAL A 437 14.60 27.00 -32.17
CA VAL A 437 13.25 26.75 -31.65
C VAL A 437 13.29 25.57 -30.67
N ALA A 438 12.72 25.75 -29.47
CA ALA A 438 12.66 24.70 -28.46
C ALA A 438 11.63 23.62 -28.85
N ALA A 439 12.04 22.35 -28.77
CA ALA A 439 11.13 21.23 -28.85
C ALA A 439 10.31 21.08 -27.56
N ALA A 440 9.15 20.43 -27.65
CA ALA A 440 8.38 20.06 -26.46
C ALA A 440 9.21 19.10 -25.59
N PRO A 441 9.35 19.35 -24.26
CA PRO A 441 10.17 18.52 -23.40
C PRO A 441 9.60 17.11 -23.29
N LEU A 442 10.41 16.11 -23.65
CA LEU A 442 10.06 14.71 -23.54
C LEU A 442 10.19 14.26 -22.08
N ARG A 443 9.13 13.68 -21.53
CA ARG A 443 9.05 13.30 -20.11
C ARG A 443 8.63 11.85 -19.94
N TRP A 444 9.24 11.18 -18.97
CA TRP A 444 8.84 9.84 -18.53
C TRP A 444 9.19 9.62 -17.06
N ALA A 445 8.74 8.49 -16.52
CA ALA A 445 9.07 8.08 -15.16
C ALA A 445 9.26 6.57 -15.08
N PHE A 446 10.11 6.11 -14.16
CA PHE A 446 10.32 4.70 -13.85
C PHE A 446 10.35 4.49 -12.34
N ARG A 447 10.07 3.27 -11.90
CA ARG A 447 10.04 2.88 -10.48
C ARG A 447 11.38 2.31 -10.05
N ILE A 448 11.74 2.52 -8.79
CA ILE A 448 12.93 1.93 -8.17
C ILE A 448 12.48 0.80 -7.26
N ASP A 449 12.98 -0.41 -7.52
CA ASP A 449 12.87 -1.49 -6.55
C ASP A 449 13.77 -1.16 -5.36
N ARG A 450 13.16 -1.10 -4.17
CA ARG A 450 13.88 -0.80 -2.92
C ARG A 450 14.32 -2.06 -2.18
N ASP A 451 13.76 -3.22 -2.52
CA ASP A 451 14.00 -4.49 -1.87
C ASP A 451 15.09 -5.30 -2.62
N ALA A 452 15.25 -5.10 -3.94
CA ALA A 452 16.34 -5.69 -4.73
C ALA A 452 17.76 -5.34 -4.24
N ALA A 453 17.92 -4.25 -3.47
CA ALA A 453 19.19 -3.85 -2.87
C ALA A 453 19.60 -4.68 -1.63
N TYR A 454 18.83 -5.69 -1.23
CA TYR A 454 19.19 -6.65 -0.17
C TYR A 454 19.81 -7.96 -0.69
N LEU A 455 20.11 -8.06 -2.00
CA LEU A 455 20.71 -9.25 -2.63
C LEU A 455 22.05 -8.99 -3.33
N ALA A 456 22.63 -7.78 -3.23
CA ALA A 456 23.94 -7.45 -3.79
C ALA A 456 24.62 -6.27 -3.05
N ASP A 457 25.19 -6.55 -1.88
CA ASP A 457 26.58 -6.27 -1.49
C ASP A 457 26.84 -6.81 -0.07
#